data_AF-A0A959MBX2-F1
#
_entry.id   AF-A0A959MBX2-F1
#
_cell.length_a   1.000
_cell.length_b   1.000
_cell.length_c   1.000
_cell.angle_alpha   90.00
_cell.angle_beta   90.00
_cell.angle_gamma   90.00
#
_symmetry.space_group_name_H-M   'P 1'
#
loop_
_entity.id
_entity.type
_entity.pdbx_description
1 polymer ?
#
loop_
_entity_poly.entity_id
_entity_poly.type
_entity_poly.pdbx_seq_one_letter_code
_entity_poly.pdbx_strand_id
1 'polypeptide(L)'
;MDTNNNKDAALQNKLSFENFRNEVLKDYEIACQSRQASLLARKEVLTGKAKFGIFGDGKEVAQVAMAKFFKTGDFRAGYYRDQTFMFASGLATVEQFFSQLYADPYLENDPFSAGRQMNSHFATRMVDENGDWMNLANSKNISSDIAPTAGQMPRALGLAFASKSFRNIKQTHSLTNLSNNGNEVCFCTIGDASTSEGHFWETINAAGVL
;
A
#
# COMPACT_ATOMS: atom_id res chain seq x y z
N MET A 1 -25.02 -23.45 -27.70
CA MET A 1 -24.87 -23.96 -26.33
C MET A 1 -23.43 -24.43 -26.22
N ASP A 2 -22.50 -23.62 -25.69
CA ASP A 2 -21.13 -24.07 -25.32
C ASP A 2 -20.26 -22.97 -24.66
N THR A 3 -20.84 -21.93 -24.06
CA THR A 3 -20.08 -20.84 -23.41
C THR A 3 -20.01 -20.93 -21.88
N ASN A 4 -20.68 -21.90 -21.25
CA ASN A 4 -20.69 -22.05 -19.79
C ASN A 4 -19.56 -22.94 -19.23
N ASN A 5 -19.05 -23.92 -20.00
CA ASN A 5 -18.05 -24.87 -19.49
C ASN A 5 -16.69 -24.24 -19.14
N ASN A 6 -16.26 -23.18 -19.84
CA ASN A 6 -14.95 -22.56 -19.59
C ASN A 6 -14.92 -21.67 -18.33
N LYS A 7 -16.05 -21.04 -17.97
CA LYS A 7 -16.14 -20.28 -16.72
C LYS A 7 -16.18 -21.20 -15.52
N ASP A 8 -16.89 -22.33 -15.61
CA ASP A 8 -16.97 -23.33 -14.54
C ASP A 8 -15.63 -24.03 -14.30
N ALA A 9 -14.88 -24.36 -15.35
CA ALA A 9 -13.53 -24.92 -15.22
C ALA A 9 -12.54 -23.92 -14.60
N ALA A 10 -12.57 -22.64 -14.99
CA ALA A 10 -11.72 -21.62 -14.39
C ALA A 10 -12.08 -21.32 -12.91
N LEU A 11 -13.36 -21.41 -12.57
CA LEU A 11 -13.87 -21.26 -11.21
C LEU A 11 -13.50 -22.46 -10.33
N GLN A 12 -13.67 -23.69 -10.85
CA GLN A 12 -13.23 -24.93 -10.19
C GLN A 12 -11.72 -24.96 -9.98
N ASN A 13 -10.94 -24.47 -10.95
CA ASN A 13 -9.49 -24.40 -10.82
C ASN A 13 -9.09 -23.39 -9.73
N LYS A 14 -9.72 -22.20 -9.67
CA LYS A 14 -9.54 -21.24 -8.55
C LYS A 14 -9.87 -21.81 -7.17
N LEU A 15 -10.76 -22.80 -7.10
CA LEU A 15 -11.22 -23.45 -5.86
C LEU A 15 -10.50 -24.78 -5.58
N SER A 16 -9.49 -25.15 -6.36
CA SER A 16 -8.77 -26.40 -6.14
C SER A 16 -7.96 -26.34 -4.83
N PHE A 17 -7.94 -27.46 -4.10
CA PHE A 17 -7.15 -27.57 -2.87
C PHE A 17 -5.68 -27.23 -3.12
N GLU A 18 -5.10 -27.63 -4.26
CA GLU A 18 -3.70 -27.33 -4.59
C GLU A 18 -3.47 -25.82 -4.81
N ASN A 19 -4.38 -25.12 -5.49
CA ASN A 19 -4.22 -23.67 -5.66
C ASN A 19 -4.38 -22.93 -4.34
N PHE A 20 -5.33 -23.33 -3.50
CA PHE A 20 -5.47 -22.79 -2.15
C PHE A 20 -4.21 -23.07 -1.30
N ARG A 21 -3.69 -24.30 -1.33
CA ARG A 21 -2.46 -24.68 -0.62
C ARG A 21 -1.26 -23.85 -1.08
N ASN A 22 -1.08 -23.70 -2.39
CA ASN A 22 0.00 -22.90 -2.97
C ASN A 22 -0.12 -21.41 -2.59
N GLU A 23 -1.35 -20.88 -2.56
CA GLU A 23 -1.63 -19.52 -2.11
C GLU A 23 -1.28 -19.33 -0.62
N VAL A 24 -1.67 -20.26 0.24
CA VAL A 24 -1.32 -20.25 1.67
C VAL A 24 0.19 -20.34 1.89
N LEU A 25 0.89 -21.20 1.14
CA LEU A 25 2.34 -21.32 1.23
C LEU A 25 3.05 -20.03 0.81
N LYS A 26 2.57 -19.37 -0.25
CA LYS A 26 3.09 -18.07 -0.70
C LYS A 26 2.84 -16.96 0.34
N ASP A 27 1.64 -16.90 0.89
CA ASP A 27 1.28 -15.95 1.96
C ASP A 27 2.18 -16.15 3.19
N TYR A 28 2.42 -17.41 3.59
CA TYR A 28 3.30 -17.77 4.69
C TYR A 28 4.76 -17.39 4.40
N GLU A 29 5.24 -17.65 3.17
CA GLU A 29 6.58 -17.25 2.74
C GLU A 29 6.78 -15.73 2.86
N ILE A 30 5.83 -14.94 2.36
CA ILE A 30 5.88 -13.46 2.45
C ILE A 30 5.91 -13.01 3.92
N ALA A 31 5.10 -13.61 4.79
CA ALA A 31 5.10 -13.30 6.21
C ALA A 31 6.46 -13.61 6.86
N CYS A 32 7.04 -14.78 6.57
CA CYS A 32 8.36 -15.16 7.05
C CYS A 32 9.46 -14.23 6.53
N GLN A 33 9.47 -13.92 5.23
CA GLN A 33 10.42 -12.98 4.61
C GLN A 33 10.34 -11.60 5.26
N SER A 34 9.13 -11.06 5.44
CA SER A 34 8.94 -9.77 6.11
C SER A 34 9.44 -9.78 7.56
N ARG A 35 9.20 -10.88 8.29
CA ARG A 35 9.71 -11.05 9.66
C ARG A 35 11.24 -11.08 9.69
N GLN A 36 11.87 -11.83 8.79
CA GLN A 36 13.32 -11.92 8.72
C GLN A 36 13.96 -10.59 8.32
N ALA A 37 13.38 -9.87 7.34
CA ALA A 37 13.81 -8.54 6.96
C ALA A 37 13.80 -7.58 8.16
N SER A 38 12.74 -7.63 8.99
CA SER A 38 12.65 -6.82 10.22
C SER A 38 13.75 -7.15 11.23
N LEU A 39 14.07 -8.44 11.44
CA LEU A 39 15.12 -8.87 12.37
C LEU A 39 16.51 -8.45 11.90
N LEU A 40 16.79 -8.61 10.60
CA LEU A 40 18.06 -8.22 9.99
C LEU A 40 18.22 -6.70 10.00
N ALA A 41 17.21 -5.93 9.59
CA ALA A 41 17.25 -4.47 9.60
C ALA A 41 17.45 -3.93 11.03
N ARG A 42 16.80 -4.53 12.03
CA ARG A 42 17.02 -4.20 13.44
C ARG A 42 18.47 -4.42 13.86
N LYS A 43 19.11 -5.51 13.42
CA LYS A 43 20.51 -5.76 13.69
C LYS A 43 21.42 -4.69 13.05
N GLU A 44 21.16 -4.29 11.81
CA GLU A 44 21.96 -3.26 11.13
C GLU A 44 21.87 -1.90 11.84
N VAL A 45 20.71 -1.55 12.39
CA VAL A 45 20.53 -0.32 13.20
C VAL A 45 21.24 -0.43 14.54
N LEU A 46 21.04 -1.53 15.27
CA LEU A 46 21.67 -1.72 16.59
C LEU A 46 23.20 -1.83 16.53
N THR A 47 23.75 -2.22 15.38
CA THR A 47 25.20 -2.24 15.14
C THR A 47 25.75 -0.92 14.56
N GLY A 48 24.90 0.10 14.42
CA GLY A 48 25.28 1.45 14.01
C GLY A 48 25.56 1.63 12.51
N LYS A 49 25.30 0.61 11.69
CA LYS A 49 25.48 0.68 10.23
C LYS A 49 24.39 1.51 9.57
N ALA A 50 23.16 1.41 10.07
CA ALA A 50 22.03 2.25 9.68
C ALA A 50 21.72 3.26 10.80
N LYS A 51 21.24 4.46 10.42
CA LYS A 51 21.05 5.58 11.37
C LYS A 51 19.73 5.53 12.14
N PHE A 52 18.69 5.00 11.53
CA PHE A 52 17.35 4.86 12.12
C PHE A 52 16.68 3.63 11.50
N GLY A 53 15.77 3.01 12.24
CA GLY A 53 14.97 1.91 11.70
C GLY A 53 13.68 1.70 12.45
N ILE A 54 12.57 1.72 11.71
CA ILE A 54 11.27 1.28 12.19
C ILE A 54 10.70 0.17 11.31
N PHE A 55 10.17 -0.88 11.95
CA PHE A 55 9.84 -2.15 11.28
C PHE A 55 8.41 -2.58 11.58
N GLY A 56 7.84 -3.39 10.69
CA GLY A 56 6.44 -3.84 10.74
C GLY A 56 6.21 -5.16 11.48
N ASP A 57 7.15 -5.64 12.28
CA ASP A 57 7.04 -6.96 12.90
C ASP A 57 5.78 -7.12 13.77
N GLY A 58 5.13 -8.28 13.64
CA GLY A 58 3.93 -8.67 14.39
C GLY A 58 2.60 -8.33 13.72
N LYS A 59 2.61 -7.81 12.48
CA LYS A 59 1.40 -7.43 11.72
C LYS A 59 1.30 -8.13 10.36
N GLU A 60 2.13 -9.16 10.15
CA GLU A 60 2.38 -9.74 8.83
C GLU A 60 1.09 -10.32 8.22
N VAL A 61 0.36 -11.13 8.98
CA VAL A 61 -0.87 -11.81 8.50
C VAL A 61 -1.94 -10.80 8.08
N ALA A 62 -2.19 -9.77 8.89
CA ALA A 62 -3.20 -8.76 8.59
C ALA A 62 -2.85 -7.97 7.31
N GLN A 63 -1.57 -7.68 7.11
CA GLN A 63 -1.10 -6.95 5.94
C GLN A 63 -1.06 -7.81 4.67
N VAL A 64 -0.74 -9.10 4.78
CA VAL A 64 -0.90 -10.05 3.67
C VAL A 64 -2.37 -10.12 3.26
N ALA A 65 -3.29 -10.26 4.23
CA ALA A 65 -4.72 -10.26 3.94
C ALA A 65 -5.16 -8.96 3.25
N MET A 66 -4.75 -7.80 3.78
CA MET A 66 -5.04 -6.49 3.17
C MET A 66 -4.55 -6.41 1.71
N ALA A 67 -3.33 -6.88 1.42
CA ALA A 67 -2.75 -6.83 0.08
C ALA A 67 -3.53 -7.66 -0.96
N LYS A 68 -4.21 -8.73 -0.55
CA LYS A 68 -5.05 -9.57 -1.44
C LYS A 68 -6.29 -8.81 -1.97
N PHE A 69 -6.78 -7.84 -1.21
CA PHE A 69 -7.95 -7.05 -1.57
C PHE A 69 -7.63 -5.66 -2.13
N PHE A 70 -6.34 -5.29 -2.15
CA PHE A 70 -5.87 -4.03 -2.72
C PHE A 70 -5.79 -4.13 -4.24
N LYS A 71 -6.70 -3.46 -4.94
CA LYS A 71 -6.84 -3.54 -6.41
C LYS A 71 -6.05 -2.42 -7.10
N THR A 72 -5.89 -2.55 -8.41
CA THR A 72 -5.47 -1.43 -9.25
C THR A 72 -6.51 -0.32 -9.20
N GLY A 73 -6.07 0.93 -9.17
CA GLY A 73 -6.88 2.11 -8.91
C GLY A 73 -6.93 2.48 -7.42
N ASP A 74 -6.90 1.50 -6.51
CA ASP A 74 -6.99 1.77 -5.08
C ASP A 74 -5.81 2.60 -4.56
N PHE A 75 -6.09 3.36 -3.52
CA PHE A 75 -5.13 4.21 -2.84
C PHE A 75 -4.80 3.67 -1.44
N ARG A 76 -3.56 3.87 -1.00
CA ARG A 76 -3.16 3.71 0.39
C ARG A 76 -2.64 5.01 0.97
N ALA A 77 -3.19 5.37 2.13
CA ALA A 77 -2.63 6.35 3.06
C ALA A 77 -2.10 5.58 4.27
N GLY A 78 -0.79 5.35 4.29
CA GLY A 78 -0.21 4.32 5.10
C GLY A 78 0.36 4.77 6.45
N TYR A 79 0.78 3.77 7.21
CA TYR A 79 1.49 3.92 8.47
C TYR A 79 2.88 3.28 8.35
N TYR A 80 3.84 3.76 9.15
CA TYR A 80 5.26 3.36 9.08
C TYR A 80 5.54 1.87 9.40
N ARG A 81 4.51 1.05 9.71
CA ARG A 81 4.64 -0.38 10.02
C ARG A 81 4.13 -1.31 8.91
N ASP A 82 3.91 -0.79 7.71
CA ASP A 82 3.22 -1.52 6.64
C ASP A 82 4.14 -2.20 5.62
N GLN A 83 5.37 -2.53 6.00
CA GLN A 83 6.34 -3.16 5.08
C GLN A 83 5.84 -4.48 4.49
N THR A 84 5.08 -5.29 5.25
CA THR A 84 4.59 -6.59 4.76
C THR A 84 3.56 -6.37 3.66
N PHE A 85 2.70 -5.35 3.80
CA PHE A 85 1.77 -4.98 2.75
C PHE A 85 2.53 -4.58 1.47
N MET A 86 3.61 -3.82 1.60
CA MET A 86 4.42 -3.41 0.45
C MET A 86 5.05 -4.60 -0.28
N PHE A 87 5.57 -5.58 0.47
CA PHE A 87 6.08 -6.84 -0.10
C PHE A 87 4.97 -7.68 -0.73
N ALA A 88 3.88 -7.90 -0.01
CA ALA A 88 2.75 -8.73 -0.45
C ALA A 88 2.02 -8.16 -1.68
N SER A 89 1.98 -6.82 -1.81
CA SER A 89 1.35 -6.14 -2.94
C SER A 89 2.27 -6.04 -4.17
N GLY A 90 3.56 -6.40 -4.04
CA GLY A 90 4.58 -6.32 -5.08
C GLY A 90 5.11 -4.90 -5.32
N LEU A 91 4.93 -3.98 -4.36
CA LEU A 91 5.29 -2.57 -4.49
C LEU A 91 6.66 -2.24 -3.89
N ALA A 92 7.24 -3.15 -3.12
CA ALA A 92 8.61 -3.05 -2.64
C ALA A 92 9.26 -4.44 -2.65
N THR A 93 10.57 -4.48 -2.92
CA THR A 93 11.39 -5.67 -2.64
C THR A 93 12.11 -5.54 -1.31
N VAL A 94 12.70 -6.64 -0.83
CA VAL A 94 13.53 -6.62 0.38
C VAL A 94 14.75 -5.72 0.15
N GLU A 95 15.38 -5.79 -1.02
CA GLU A 95 16.52 -4.94 -1.40
C GLU A 95 16.13 -3.46 -1.32
N GLN A 96 15.03 -3.06 -1.95
CA GLN A 96 14.56 -1.66 -1.92
C GLN A 96 14.22 -1.18 -0.50
N PHE A 97 13.73 -2.08 0.36
CA PHE A 97 13.52 -1.78 1.77
C PHE A 97 14.83 -1.54 2.53
N PHE A 98 15.87 -2.32 2.26
CA PHE A 98 17.21 -2.08 2.81
C PHE A 98 17.90 -0.85 2.20
N SER A 99 17.66 -0.52 0.93
CA SER A 99 18.16 0.72 0.31
C SER A 99 17.65 1.96 1.06
N GLN A 100 16.37 1.99 1.44
CA GLN A 100 15.82 3.05 2.29
C GLN A 100 16.54 3.13 3.64
N LEU A 101 16.84 1.98 4.26
CA LEU A 101 17.52 1.90 5.56
C LEU A 101 18.90 2.59 5.56
N TYR A 102 19.55 2.60 4.39
CA TYR A 102 20.87 3.23 4.18
C TYR A 102 20.81 4.60 3.50
N ALA A 103 19.62 5.15 3.28
CA ALA A 103 19.43 6.40 2.56
C ALA A 103 20.10 6.41 1.17
N ASP A 104 19.92 5.32 0.41
CA ASP A 104 20.45 5.20 -0.95
C ASP A 104 19.87 6.31 -1.86
N PRO A 105 20.70 7.15 -2.49
CA PRO A 105 20.24 8.29 -3.29
C PRO A 105 19.79 7.92 -4.71
N TYR A 106 19.94 6.66 -5.13
CA TYR A 106 19.57 6.23 -6.48
C TYR A 106 18.11 5.76 -6.52
N LEU A 107 17.33 6.30 -7.45
CA LEU A 107 15.89 6.02 -7.59
C LEU A 107 15.61 4.56 -7.98
N GLU A 108 16.58 3.90 -8.60
CA GLU A 108 16.52 2.48 -8.95
C GLU A 108 16.54 1.60 -7.69
N ASN A 109 17.25 2.06 -6.64
CA ASN A 109 17.45 1.35 -5.39
C ASN A 109 16.40 1.75 -4.34
N ASP A 110 16.16 3.05 -4.15
CA ASP A 110 15.05 3.58 -3.34
C ASP A 110 14.07 4.37 -4.24
N PRO A 111 13.08 3.68 -4.84
CA PRO A 111 12.10 4.31 -5.72
C PRO A 111 11.11 5.21 -4.98
N PHE A 112 11.08 5.16 -3.65
CA PHE A 112 10.09 5.87 -2.83
C PHE A 112 10.55 7.29 -2.54
N SER A 113 11.84 7.48 -2.24
CA SER A 113 12.34 8.78 -1.79
C SER A 113 13.75 9.16 -2.26
N ALA A 114 14.51 8.25 -2.87
CA ALA A 114 15.95 8.44 -3.13
C ALA A 114 16.71 8.91 -1.87
N GLY A 115 16.50 8.23 -0.74
CA GLY A 115 17.19 8.48 0.52
C GLY A 115 16.78 9.76 1.25
N ARG A 116 15.73 10.45 0.79
CA ARG A 116 15.25 11.71 1.40
C ARG A 116 14.32 11.48 2.59
N GLN A 117 13.72 10.30 2.69
CA GLN A 117 12.81 9.93 3.77
C GLN A 117 13.43 8.85 4.66
N MET A 118 12.86 8.67 5.85
CA MET A 118 13.21 7.55 6.72
C MET A 118 12.73 6.23 6.11
N ASN A 119 13.32 5.12 6.54
CA ASN A 119 12.86 3.80 6.13
C ASN A 119 11.39 3.59 6.49
N SER A 120 10.69 2.80 5.69
CA SER A 120 9.24 2.56 5.81
C SER A 120 8.37 3.78 5.51
N HIS A 121 8.91 4.80 4.83
CA HIS A 121 8.12 5.85 4.20
C HIS A 121 7.93 5.53 2.71
N PHE A 122 6.87 4.80 2.39
CA PHE A 122 6.62 4.35 1.03
C PHE A 122 5.80 5.37 0.23
N ALA A 123 6.00 5.39 -1.09
CA ALA A 123 5.25 6.21 -2.04
C ALA A 123 5.29 5.62 -3.45
N THR A 124 4.26 5.82 -4.25
CA THR A 124 4.34 5.59 -5.70
C THR A 124 4.31 6.92 -6.44
N ARG A 125 5.01 7.02 -7.57
CA ARG A 125 4.88 8.18 -8.44
C ARG A 125 3.46 8.27 -8.98
N MET A 126 2.89 9.47 -8.90
CA MET A 126 1.56 9.77 -9.43
C MET A 126 1.62 10.72 -10.63
N VAL A 127 2.76 11.38 -10.82
CA VAL A 127 3.06 12.25 -11.95
C VAL A 127 4.37 11.81 -12.59
N ASP A 128 4.51 12.09 -13.89
CA ASP A 128 5.74 11.86 -14.64
C ASP A 128 6.75 13.01 -14.47
N GLU A 129 7.84 12.97 -15.24
CA GLU A 129 8.90 13.98 -15.22
C GLU A 129 8.45 15.37 -15.72
N ASN A 130 7.38 15.44 -16.50
CA ASN A 130 6.79 16.68 -16.99
C ASN A 130 5.73 17.24 -16.02
N GLY A 131 5.39 16.47 -14.97
CA GLY A 131 4.34 16.80 -14.02
C GLY A 131 2.94 16.40 -14.47
N ASP A 132 2.82 15.64 -15.57
CA ASP A 132 1.56 15.12 -16.05
C ASP A 132 1.15 13.89 -15.24
N TRP A 133 -0.16 13.72 -15.06
CA TRP A 133 -0.68 12.58 -14.30
C TRP A 133 -0.40 11.25 -14.98
N MET A 134 0.13 10.29 -14.20
CA MET A 134 0.22 8.91 -14.61
C MET A 134 -1.17 8.25 -14.69
N ASN A 135 -1.25 7.04 -15.24
CA ASN A 135 -2.50 6.27 -15.32
C ASN A 135 -2.85 5.62 -13.96
N LEU A 136 -3.31 6.46 -13.02
CA LEU A 136 -3.65 6.07 -11.65
C LEU A 136 -4.74 5.01 -11.56
N ALA A 137 -5.69 5.00 -12.51
CA ALA A 137 -6.76 4.00 -12.56
C ALA A 137 -6.23 2.56 -12.75
N ASN A 138 -5.02 2.42 -13.31
CA ASN A 138 -4.40 1.13 -13.62
C ASN A 138 -3.12 0.86 -12.81
N SER A 139 -2.83 1.67 -11.79
CA SER A 139 -1.73 1.45 -10.84
C SER A 139 -2.23 1.22 -9.43
N LYS A 140 -1.38 0.62 -8.59
CA LYS A 140 -1.59 0.51 -7.15
C LYS A 140 -1.00 1.75 -6.50
N ASN A 141 -1.83 2.64 -5.97
CA ASN A 141 -1.42 4.00 -5.63
C ASN A 141 -1.09 4.13 -4.14
N ILE A 142 0.13 4.55 -3.81
CA ILE A 142 0.58 4.77 -2.43
C ILE A 142 0.88 6.25 -2.26
N SER A 143 0.07 6.93 -1.45
CA SER A 143 0.39 8.30 -1.04
C SER A 143 1.63 8.27 -0.14
N SER A 144 2.51 9.26 -0.26
CA SER A 144 3.76 9.30 0.51
C SER A 144 3.50 9.20 2.00
N ASP A 145 3.96 8.12 2.62
CA ASP A 145 3.94 7.98 4.09
C ASP A 145 4.70 9.15 4.76
N ILE A 146 4.32 9.46 6.00
CA ILE A 146 4.83 10.60 6.76
C ILE A 146 5.10 10.23 8.22
N ALA A 147 6.00 10.96 8.87
CA ALA A 147 6.34 10.73 10.28
C ALA A 147 5.26 11.19 11.27
N PRO A 148 4.58 12.34 11.11
CA PRO A 148 3.54 12.79 12.04
C PRO A 148 2.38 11.80 12.10
N THR A 149 2.16 11.22 13.27
CA THR A 149 1.11 10.24 13.52
C THR A 149 -0.27 10.84 13.27
N ALA A 150 -1.17 10.03 12.70
CA ALA A 150 -2.52 10.40 12.27
C ALA A 150 -2.62 11.46 11.15
N GLY A 151 -1.53 12.11 10.73
CA GLY A 151 -1.55 13.07 9.64
C GLY A 151 -1.96 12.46 8.28
N GLN A 152 -1.85 11.14 8.13
CA GLN A 152 -2.35 10.40 6.97
C GLN A 152 -3.88 10.29 6.95
N MET A 153 -4.56 10.42 8.10
CA MET A 153 -6.02 10.19 8.21
C MET A 153 -6.83 11.17 7.34
N PRO A 154 -6.63 12.51 7.42
CA PRO A 154 -7.40 13.44 6.60
C PRO A 154 -7.08 13.27 5.11
N ARG A 155 -5.84 12.90 4.78
CA ARG A 155 -5.44 12.57 3.41
C ARG A 155 -6.19 11.36 2.89
N ALA A 156 -6.31 10.30 3.69
CA ALA A 156 -7.05 9.09 3.33
C ALA A 156 -8.51 9.42 2.99
N LEU A 157 -9.14 10.26 3.80
CA LEU A 157 -10.50 10.73 3.55
C LEU A 157 -10.59 11.56 2.26
N GLY A 158 -9.65 12.47 2.01
CA GLY A 158 -9.60 13.23 0.76
C GLY A 158 -9.49 12.32 -0.47
N LEU A 159 -8.63 11.29 -0.41
CA LEU A 159 -8.49 10.30 -1.48
C LEU A 159 -9.78 9.49 -1.69
N ALA A 160 -10.44 9.04 -0.61
CA ALA A 160 -11.72 8.35 -0.72
C ALA A 160 -12.84 9.27 -1.24
N PHE A 161 -12.84 10.53 -0.84
CA PHE A 161 -13.80 11.54 -1.30
C PHE A 161 -13.63 11.83 -2.79
N ALA A 162 -12.39 11.84 -3.29
CA ALA A 162 -12.13 11.98 -4.72
C ALA A 162 -12.84 10.90 -5.54
N SER A 163 -12.85 9.63 -5.10
CA SER A 163 -13.63 8.57 -5.76
C SER A 163 -15.12 8.90 -5.81
N LYS A 164 -15.69 9.44 -4.73
CA LYS A 164 -17.09 9.90 -4.72
C LYS A 164 -17.32 11.06 -5.70
N SER A 165 -16.38 11.99 -5.81
CA SER A 165 -16.41 13.07 -6.80
C SER A 165 -16.37 12.53 -8.22
N PHE A 166 -15.45 11.62 -8.54
CA PHE A 166 -15.35 10.96 -9.85
C PHE A 166 -16.64 10.25 -10.24
N ARG A 167 -17.34 9.65 -9.27
CA ARG A 167 -18.62 8.98 -9.51
C ARG A 167 -19.74 9.96 -9.85
N ASN A 168 -19.82 11.09 -9.14
CA ASN A 168 -20.98 11.98 -9.17
C ASN A 168 -20.85 13.17 -10.14
N ILE A 169 -19.63 13.59 -10.48
CA ILE A 169 -19.38 14.74 -11.36
C ILE A 169 -19.23 14.24 -12.79
N LYS A 170 -20.20 14.53 -13.66
CA LYS A 170 -20.21 14.03 -15.05
C LYS A 170 -18.98 14.47 -15.85
N GLN A 171 -18.47 15.66 -15.58
CA GLN A 171 -17.30 16.23 -16.25
C GLN A 171 -16.01 15.43 -15.98
N THR A 172 -15.94 14.67 -14.87
CA THR A 172 -14.76 13.86 -14.54
C THR A 172 -14.79 12.47 -15.16
N HIS A 173 -15.91 12.04 -15.78
CA HIS A 173 -16.04 10.70 -16.38
C HIS A 173 -15.14 10.47 -17.60
N SER A 174 -14.67 11.56 -18.24
CA SER A 174 -13.68 11.47 -19.32
C SER A 174 -12.25 11.20 -18.82
N LEU A 175 -11.97 11.39 -17.53
CA LEU A 175 -10.64 11.24 -16.92
C LEU A 175 -10.38 9.76 -16.55
N THR A 176 -10.50 8.87 -17.54
CA THR A 176 -10.42 7.42 -17.35
C THR A 176 -9.04 6.92 -16.95
N ASN A 177 -7.99 7.74 -17.17
CA ASN A 177 -6.65 7.50 -16.67
C ASN A 177 -6.53 7.73 -15.15
N LEU A 178 -7.41 8.53 -14.55
CA LEU A 178 -7.37 8.86 -13.12
C LEU A 178 -8.32 8.02 -12.28
N SER A 179 -9.44 7.59 -12.86
CA SER A 179 -10.45 6.80 -12.14
C SER A 179 -11.31 5.94 -13.08
N ASN A 180 -11.67 4.76 -12.61
CA ASN A 180 -12.68 3.87 -13.16
C ASN A 180 -14.04 4.16 -12.51
N ASN A 181 -14.67 5.27 -12.92
CA ASN A 181 -15.99 5.71 -12.47
C ASN A 181 -16.11 5.88 -10.94
N GLY A 182 -15.01 6.21 -10.27
CA GLY A 182 -14.94 6.40 -8.83
C GLY A 182 -15.10 5.11 -8.04
N ASN A 183 -14.74 3.96 -8.59
CA ASN A 183 -14.82 2.67 -7.89
C ASN A 183 -13.62 2.40 -6.96
N GLU A 184 -12.58 3.23 -7.05
CA GLU A 184 -11.39 3.13 -6.21
C GLU A 184 -11.74 3.38 -4.74
N VAL A 185 -11.09 2.66 -3.83
CA VAL A 185 -11.17 2.90 -2.39
C VAL A 185 -9.82 3.34 -1.83
N CYS A 186 -9.86 4.08 -0.72
CA CYS A 186 -8.65 4.40 0.03
C CYS A 186 -8.54 3.50 1.26
N PHE A 187 -7.47 2.72 1.33
CA PHE A 187 -7.06 1.99 2.52
C PHE A 187 -6.27 2.93 3.43
N CYS A 188 -6.65 2.99 4.70
CA CYS A 188 -5.94 3.75 5.72
C CYS A 188 -5.53 2.81 6.85
N THR A 189 -4.26 2.89 7.26
CA THR A 189 -3.76 2.16 8.42
C THR A 189 -3.34 3.15 9.50
N ILE A 190 -3.52 2.76 10.76
CA ILE A 190 -3.17 3.59 11.91
C ILE A 190 -2.88 2.70 13.12
N GLY A 191 -1.92 3.13 13.96
CA GLY A 191 -1.66 2.49 15.26
C GLY A 191 -2.70 2.89 16.30
N ASP A 192 -2.93 2.03 17.29
CA ASP A 192 -3.88 2.23 18.38
C ASP A 192 -3.63 3.55 19.12
N ALA A 193 -2.38 3.84 19.53
CA ALA A 193 -2.04 5.09 20.20
C ALA A 193 -2.35 6.32 19.34
N SER A 194 -2.08 6.24 18.03
CA SER A 194 -2.31 7.33 17.07
C SER A 194 -3.79 7.63 16.85
N THR A 195 -4.72 6.75 17.25
CA THR A 195 -6.17 7.06 17.24
C THR A 195 -6.56 8.11 18.29
N SER A 196 -5.67 8.43 19.23
CA SER A 196 -5.89 9.52 20.22
C SER A 196 -5.62 10.90 19.63
N GLU A 197 -5.02 10.99 18.44
CA GLU A 197 -4.73 12.27 17.78
C GLU A 197 -6.01 12.93 17.25
N GLY A 198 -6.07 14.26 17.29
CA GLY A 198 -7.24 15.02 16.81
C GLY A 198 -7.58 14.75 15.34
N HIS A 199 -6.56 14.52 14.49
CA HIS A 199 -6.75 14.16 13.08
C HIS A 199 -7.55 12.88 12.87
N PHE A 200 -7.43 11.89 13.76
CA PHE A 200 -8.24 10.68 13.69
C PHE A 200 -9.72 11.02 13.89
N TRP A 201 -10.05 11.72 14.97
CA TRP A 201 -11.44 12.05 15.31
C TRP A 201 -12.09 12.95 14.26
N GLU A 202 -11.38 13.96 13.76
CA GLU A 202 -11.86 14.82 12.69
C GLU A 202 -12.16 14.01 11.42
N THR A 203 -11.25 13.11 11.07
CA THR A 203 -11.41 12.25 9.88
C THR A 203 -12.61 11.33 10.01
N ILE A 204 -12.77 10.65 11.14
CA ILE A 204 -13.89 9.71 11.35
C ILE A 204 -15.23 10.46 11.37
N ASN A 205 -15.28 11.63 12.00
CA ASN A 205 -16.48 12.47 12.00
C ASN A 205 -16.84 12.92 10.58
N ALA A 206 -15.88 13.46 9.84
CA ALA A 206 -16.11 13.90 8.46
C ALA A 206 -16.50 12.72 7.54
N ALA A 207 -15.89 11.55 7.69
CA ALA A 207 -16.24 10.34 6.95
C ALA A 207 -17.69 9.88 7.21
N GLY A 208 -18.21 10.09 8.44
CA GLY A 208 -19.59 9.76 8.79
C GLY A 208 -20.64 10.68 8.18
N VAL A 209 -20.26 11.88 7.73
CA VAL A 209 -21.17 12.91 7.21
C VAL A 209 -21.09 13.04 5.69
N LEU A 210 -19.91 12.84 5.10
CA LEU A 210 -19.65 13.13 3.67
C LEU A 210 -20.33 12.19 2.70
#